data_AF-A0A7G6X6L5-F1
#
_entry.id   AF-A0A7G6X6L5-F1
#
_cell.length_a   1.000
_cell.length_b   1.000
_cell.length_c   1.000
_cell.angle_alpha   90.00
_cell.angle_beta   90.00
_cell.angle_gamma   90.00
#
_symmetry.space_group_name_H-M   'P 1'
#
loop_
_entity.id
_entity.type
_entity.pdbx_description
1 polymer ?
#
loop_
_entity_poly.entity_id
_entity_poly.type
_entity_poly.pdbx_seq_one_letter_code
_entity_poly.pdbx_strand_id
1 'polypeptide(L)'
;MPLRKSVLSARAAHEAARIRARRELAELDQRRFAVAQVKSGCSQDAVAEALGTSQAQISRWLADVVTHPRSLAVTVDELMHRRLLDDISSQDLVAQLAETKLTYVNPDKRPQSPWAKVRDAHRRGVLSDEETHQIARQTAERMVGRVNRHMALEAQIVSNAAAERAVNEATERLLRTL
;
A
#
# COMPACT_ATOMS: atom_id res chain seq x y z
N MET A 1 -27.17 -29.27 -15.92
CA MET A 1 -26.71 -28.21 -16.84
C MET A 1 -25.59 -27.43 -16.17
N PRO A 2 -24.36 -27.39 -16.72
CA PRO A 2 -23.28 -26.61 -16.13
C PRO A 2 -23.58 -25.12 -16.31
N LEU A 3 -23.68 -24.40 -15.18
CA LEU A 3 -23.76 -22.93 -15.16
C LEU A 3 -22.50 -22.38 -15.83
N ARG A 4 -22.65 -21.75 -17.00
CA ARG A 4 -21.55 -21.01 -17.63
C ARG A 4 -21.15 -19.90 -16.66
N LYS A 5 -19.97 -20.01 -16.06
CA LYS A 5 -19.35 -18.90 -15.33
C LYS A 5 -19.24 -17.74 -16.31
N SER A 6 -20.12 -16.75 -16.17
CA SER A 6 -20.05 -15.49 -16.89
C SER A 6 -18.73 -14.82 -16.50
N VAL A 7 -17.71 -14.96 -17.34
CA VAL A 7 -16.45 -14.23 -17.19
C VAL A 7 -16.77 -12.78 -17.50
N LEU A 8 -16.72 -11.92 -16.47
CA LEU A 8 -16.78 -10.47 -16.65
C LEU A 8 -15.72 -10.06 -17.68
N SER A 9 -16.06 -9.17 -18.62
CA SER A 9 -15.07 -8.64 -19.55
C SER A 9 -13.97 -7.89 -18.78
N ALA A 10 -12.75 -7.84 -19.32
CA ALA A 10 -11.64 -7.12 -18.71
C ALA A 10 -12.00 -5.65 -18.40
N ARG A 11 -12.78 -5.01 -19.28
CA ARG A 11 -13.31 -3.66 -19.08
C ARG A 11 -14.27 -3.58 -17.89
N ALA A 12 -15.21 -4.53 -17.77
CA ALA A 12 -16.15 -4.55 -16.64
C ALA A 12 -15.44 -4.84 -15.31
N ALA A 13 -14.43 -5.71 -15.30
CA ALA A 13 -13.61 -5.98 -14.12
C ALA A 13 -12.80 -4.74 -13.69
N HIS A 14 -12.21 -4.02 -14.65
CA HIS A 14 -11.49 -2.78 -14.39
C HIS A 14 -12.41 -1.68 -13.83
N GLU A 15 -13.59 -1.48 -14.43
CA GLU A 15 -14.55 -0.50 -13.91
C GLU A 15 -15.04 -0.87 -12.51
N ALA A 16 -15.33 -2.14 -12.25
CA ALA A 16 -15.70 -2.61 -10.92
C ALA A 16 -14.59 -2.34 -9.88
N ALA A 17 -13.32 -2.47 -10.28
CA ALA A 17 -12.17 -2.13 -9.43
C ALA A 17 -12.10 -0.62 -9.16
N ARG A 18 -12.33 0.24 -10.17
CA ARG A 18 -12.38 1.70 -10.00
C ARG A 18 -13.52 2.11 -9.06
N ILE A 19 -14.73 1.54 -9.21
CA ILE A 19 -15.87 1.82 -8.33
C ILE A 19 -15.54 1.46 -6.87
N ARG A 20 -14.95 0.28 -6.66
CA ARG A 20 -14.53 -0.15 -5.31
C ARG A 20 -13.49 0.79 -4.73
N ALA A 21 -12.44 1.12 -5.49
CA ALA A 21 -11.38 2.04 -5.08
C ALA A 21 -11.94 3.40 -4.65
N ARG A 22 -12.87 3.98 -5.43
CA ARG A 22 -13.54 5.25 -5.08
C ARG A 22 -14.26 5.15 -3.73
N ARG A 23 -15.01 4.07 -3.49
CA ARG A 23 -15.76 3.89 -2.25
C ARG A 23 -14.83 3.79 -1.04
N GLU A 24 -13.79 2.97 -1.15
CA GLU A 24 -12.85 2.72 -0.05
C GLU A 24 -12.01 3.96 0.26
N LEU A 25 -11.58 4.72 -0.76
CA LEU A 25 -10.88 5.99 -0.56
C LEU A 25 -11.78 7.05 0.07
N ALA A 26 -13.03 7.18 -0.40
CA ALA A 26 -13.98 8.12 0.18
C ALA A 26 -14.23 7.84 1.67
N GLU A 27 -14.40 6.57 2.06
CA GLU A 27 -14.55 6.17 3.46
C GLU A 27 -13.29 6.51 4.30
N LEU A 28 -12.10 6.25 3.76
CA LEU A 28 -10.83 6.57 4.43
C LEU A 28 -10.63 8.09 4.60
N ASP A 29 -10.95 8.87 3.57
CA ASP A 29 -10.81 10.32 3.58
C ASP A 29 -11.82 10.97 4.55
N GLN A 30 -13.08 10.48 4.60
CA GLN A 30 -14.05 10.89 5.62
C GLN A 30 -13.55 10.61 7.03
N ARG A 31 -12.98 9.42 7.25
CA ARG A 31 -12.44 9.03 8.55
C ARG A 31 -11.27 9.91 8.98
N ARG A 32 -10.32 10.19 8.06
CA ARG A 32 -9.19 11.08 8.32
C ARG A 32 -9.64 12.51 8.59
N PHE A 33 -10.59 13.01 7.80
CA PHE A 33 -11.18 14.33 8.01
C PHE A 33 -11.82 14.44 9.39
N ALA A 34 -12.69 13.49 9.77
CA ALA A 34 -13.36 13.50 11.07
C ALA A 34 -12.37 13.53 12.23
N VAL A 35 -11.34 12.68 12.17
CA VAL A 35 -10.31 12.60 13.22
C VAL A 35 -9.50 13.89 13.30
N ALA A 36 -9.17 14.51 12.16
CA ALA A 36 -8.46 15.79 12.12
C ALA A 36 -9.29 16.92 12.74
N GLN A 37 -10.58 17.03 12.39
CA GLN A 37 -11.47 18.09 12.89
C GLN A 37 -11.71 17.98 14.40
N VAL A 38 -11.92 16.76 14.92
CA VAL A 38 -12.08 16.56 16.37
C VAL A 38 -10.78 16.89 17.11
N LYS A 39 -9.62 16.56 16.54
CA LYS A 39 -8.31 16.95 17.11
C LYS A 39 -8.08 18.45 17.12
N SER A 40 -8.65 19.21 16.18
CA SER A 40 -8.61 20.67 16.17
C SER A 40 -9.70 21.33 17.05
N GLY A 41 -10.48 20.54 17.79
CA GLY A 41 -11.44 21.05 18.78
C GLY A 41 -12.90 21.13 18.33
N CYS A 42 -13.23 20.67 17.11
CA CYS A 42 -14.63 20.58 16.68
C CYS A 42 -15.39 19.53 17.49
N SER A 43 -16.67 19.77 17.76
CA SER A 43 -17.54 18.77 18.39
C SER A 43 -17.81 17.61 17.42
N GLN A 44 -17.96 16.39 17.95
CA GLN A 44 -18.27 15.22 17.12
C GLN A 44 -19.61 15.35 16.40
N ASP A 45 -20.57 16.06 17.00
CA ASP A 45 -21.90 16.29 16.43
C ASP A 45 -21.83 17.21 15.20
N ALA A 46 -21.12 18.33 15.30
CA ALA A 46 -20.91 19.24 14.16
C ALA A 46 -20.16 18.56 13.00
N VAL A 47 -19.17 17.70 13.32
CA VAL A 47 -18.46 16.91 12.30
C VAL A 47 -19.37 15.86 11.66
N ALA A 48 -20.24 15.22 12.45
CA ALA A 48 -21.20 14.24 11.95
C ALA A 48 -22.23 14.88 11.01
N GLU A 49 -22.77 16.04 11.40
CA GLU A 49 -23.67 16.86 10.58
C GLU A 49 -23.00 17.23 9.25
N ALA A 50 -21.78 17.78 9.29
CA ALA A 50 -21.05 18.19 8.10
C ALA A 50 -20.75 17.04 7.13
N LEU A 51 -20.52 15.83 7.64
CA LEU A 51 -20.26 14.64 6.83
C LEU A 51 -21.53 13.87 6.44
N GLY A 52 -22.71 14.27 6.93
CA GLY A 52 -23.96 13.53 6.71
C GLY A 52 -23.94 12.13 7.32
N THR A 53 -23.31 11.95 8.49
CA THR A 53 -23.22 10.67 9.21
C THR A 53 -23.71 10.82 10.66
N SER A 54 -23.66 9.73 11.43
CA SER A 54 -24.06 9.76 12.85
C SER A 54 -22.88 10.10 13.77
N GLN A 55 -23.13 10.82 14.86
CA GLN A 55 -22.15 11.05 15.92
C GLN A 55 -21.54 9.73 16.44
N ALA A 56 -22.35 8.67 16.53
CA ALA A 56 -21.89 7.33 16.92
C ALA A 56 -20.88 6.73 15.93
N GLN A 57 -20.97 7.04 14.64
CA GLN A 57 -19.96 6.65 13.65
C GLN A 57 -18.64 7.40 13.88
N ILE A 58 -18.70 8.71 14.15
CA ILE A 58 -17.53 9.52 14.49
C ILE A 58 -16.82 8.96 15.74
N SER A 59 -17.60 8.70 16.79
CA SER A 59 -17.09 8.10 18.04
C SER A 59 -16.38 6.76 17.80
N ARG A 60 -16.97 5.87 16.98
CA ARG A 60 -16.34 4.60 16.59
C ARG A 60 -15.03 4.80 15.85
N TRP A 61 -14.97 5.73 14.90
CA TRP A 61 -13.73 6.04 14.18
C TRP A 61 -12.64 6.54 15.12
N LEU A 62 -12.97 7.46 16.03
CA LEU A 62 -12.03 7.97 17.03
C LEU A 62 -11.52 6.87 17.94
N ALA A 63 -12.42 6.02 18.46
CA ALA A 63 -12.05 4.89 19.30
C ALA A 63 -11.07 3.95 18.58
N ASP A 64 -11.35 3.59 17.32
CA ASP A 64 -10.44 2.73 16.55
C ASP A 64 -9.09 3.40 16.27
N VAL A 65 -9.02 4.72 16.08
CA VAL A 65 -7.72 5.43 15.95
C VAL A 65 -6.96 5.45 17.28
N VAL A 66 -7.64 5.59 18.41
CA VAL A 66 -7.00 5.56 19.73
C VAL A 66 -6.42 4.18 20.00
N THR A 67 -7.18 3.11 19.72
CA THR A 67 -6.72 1.72 19.89
C THR A 67 -5.66 1.33 18.86
N HIS A 68 -5.83 1.77 17.62
CA HIS A 68 -4.95 1.45 16.50
C HIS A 68 -4.52 2.72 15.77
N PRO A 69 -3.51 3.47 16.26
CA PRO A 69 -3.09 4.73 15.65
C PRO A 69 -2.63 4.60 14.18
N ARG A 70 -2.16 3.40 13.80
CA ARG A 70 -1.75 3.09 12.42
C ARG A 70 -2.90 2.80 11.46
N SER A 71 -4.14 2.74 11.94
CA SER A 71 -5.34 2.51 11.09
C SER A 71 -5.56 3.59 10.03
N LEU A 72 -5.02 4.80 10.25
CA LEU A 72 -5.05 5.90 9.29
C LEU A 72 -3.77 6.07 8.48
N ALA A 73 -2.72 5.28 8.76
CA ALA A 73 -1.47 5.39 8.04
C ALA A 73 -1.68 5.05 6.56
N VAL A 74 -0.90 5.68 5.67
CA VAL A 74 -0.95 5.38 4.24
C VAL A 74 -0.56 3.92 4.02
N THR A 75 -1.40 3.20 3.26
CA THR A 75 -1.21 1.78 2.97
C THR A 75 -0.95 1.53 1.49
N VAL A 76 -0.43 0.35 1.15
CA VAL A 76 -0.25 -0.04 -0.26
C VAL A 76 -1.57 -0.04 -1.01
N ASP A 77 -2.66 -0.55 -0.41
CA ASP A 77 -3.97 -0.57 -1.08
C ASP A 77 -4.45 0.85 -1.39
N GLU A 78 -4.31 1.77 -0.44
CA GLU A 78 -4.65 3.17 -0.67
C GLU A 78 -3.88 3.74 -1.86
N LEU A 79 -2.56 3.54 -1.88
CA LEU A 79 -1.72 4.00 -2.97
C LEU A 79 -2.10 3.37 -4.32
N MET A 80 -2.40 2.08 -4.34
CA MET A 80 -2.89 1.39 -5.54
C MET A 80 -4.25 1.92 -6.00
N HIS A 81 -5.16 2.21 -5.07
CA HIS A 81 -6.47 2.79 -5.37
C HIS A 81 -6.35 4.20 -5.93
N ARG A 82 -5.50 5.05 -5.34
CA ARG A 82 -5.21 6.39 -5.86
C ARG A 82 -4.60 6.32 -7.26
N ARG A 83 -3.64 5.40 -7.49
CA ARG A 83 -3.05 5.20 -8.82
C ARG A 83 -4.09 4.74 -9.84
N LEU A 84 -4.94 3.79 -9.48
CA LEU A 84 -6.01 3.24 -10.33
C LEU A 84 -7.04 4.29 -10.74
N LEU A 85 -7.24 5.32 -9.92
CA LEU A 85 -8.12 6.45 -10.21
C LEU A 85 -7.41 7.64 -10.87
N ASP A 86 -6.10 7.54 -11.09
CA ASP A 86 -5.24 8.61 -11.62
C ASP A 86 -5.13 9.83 -10.68
N ASP A 87 -5.36 9.65 -9.37
CA ASP A 87 -5.23 10.70 -8.35
C ASP A 87 -3.77 10.98 -7.97
N ILE A 88 -2.86 10.06 -8.26
CA ILE A 88 -1.40 10.21 -8.06
C ILE A 88 -0.65 9.76 -9.30
N SER A 89 0.48 10.41 -9.57
CA SER A 89 1.35 10.00 -10.67
C SER A 89 2.08 8.70 -10.36
N SER A 90 2.59 8.05 -11.40
CA SER A 90 3.51 6.91 -11.30
C SER A 90 4.72 7.21 -10.43
N GLN A 91 5.31 8.39 -10.58
CA GLN A 91 6.48 8.82 -9.80
C GLN A 91 6.13 8.99 -8.30
N ASP A 92 5.00 9.65 -8.02
CA ASP A 92 4.53 9.85 -6.64
C ASP A 92 4.19 8.53 -5.96
N LEU A 93 3.63 7.58 -6.72
CA LEU A 93 3.32 6.26 -6.23
C LEU A 93 4.60 5.53 -5.77
N VAL A 94 5.63 5.48 -6.63
CA VAL A 94 6.91 4.82 -6.29
C VAL A 94 7.56 5.50 -5.08
N ALA A 95 7.57 6.84 -5.04
CA ALA A 95 8.11 7.61 -3.93
C ALA A 95 7.38 7.29 -2.61
N GLN A 96 6.04 7.31 -2.60
CA GLN A 96 5.26 7.01 -1.40
C GLN A 96 5.42 5.54 -0.96
N LEU A 97 5.50 4.59 -1.89
CA LEU A 97 5.79 3.19 -1.56
C LEU A 97 7.20 3.02 -0.93
N ALA A 98 8.17 3.83 -1.35
CA ALA A 98 9.49 3.87 -0.72
C ALA A 98 9.39 4.31 0.75
N GLU A 99 8.50 5.25 1.07
CA GLU A 99 8.31 5.76 2.43
C GLU A 99 7.55 4.78 3.35
N THR A 100 6.62 3.99 2.80
CA THR A 100 5.82 3.02 3.60
C THR A 100 6.64 1.86 4.19
N LYS A 101 7.95 1.75 3.89
CA LYS A 101 8.84 0.69 4.40
C LYS A 101 8.33 -0.72 4.12
N LEU A 102 7.94 -0.98 2.87
CA LEU A 102 7.49 -2.30 2.40
C LEU A 102 8.41 -3.41 2.92
N THR A 103 7.80 -4.34 3.66
CA THR A 103 8.50 -5.53 4.14
C THR A 103 8.15 -6.68 3.22
N TYR A 104 9.17 -7.30 2.63
CA TYR A 104 8.97 -8.51 1.85
C TYR A 104 8.48 -9.65 2.75
N VAL A 105 7.35 -10.22 2.37
CA VAL A 105 6.80 -11.44 2.95
C VAL A 105 6.29 -12.27 1.79
N ASN A 106 6.65 -13.56 1.77
CA ASN A 106 6.26 -14.47 0.68
C ASN A 106 4.73 -14.37 0.45
N PRO A 107 4.31 -13.91 -0.74
CA PRO A 107 2.91 -13.60 -1.01
C PRO A 107 2.01 -14.84 -1.09
N ASP A 108 2.57 -16.02 -1.35
CA ASP A 108 1.82 -17.28 -1.36
C ASP A 108 1.51 -17.78 0.06
N LYS A 109 2.36 -17.43 1.04
CA LYS A 109 2.13 -17.71 2.46
C LYS A 109 1.28 -16.66 3.16
N ARG A 110 1.35 -15.40 2.70
CA ARG A 110 0.61 -14.26 3.27
C ARG A 110 0.00 -13.43 2.13
N PRO A 111 -1.19 -13.83 1.62
CA PRO A 111 -1.84 -13.16 0.50
C PRO A 111 -2.23 -11.69 0.76
N GLN A 112 -2.29 -11.29 2.03
CA GLN A 112 -2.62 -9.92 2.44
C GLN A 112 -1.39 -9.06 2.74
N SER A 113 -0.17 -9.56 2.48
CA SER A 113 1.05 -8.80 2.73
C SER A 113 1.14 -7.58 1.79
N PRO A 114 1.86 -6.52 2.18
CA PRO A 114 2.13 -5.39 1.29
C PRO A 114 2.73 -5.81 -0.06
N TRP A 115 3.61 -6.81 -0.06
CA TRP A 115 4.22 -7.34 -1.28
C TRP A 115 3.22 -8.11 -2.16
N ALA A 116 2.31 -8.88 -1.56
CA ALA A 116 1.24 -9.56 -2.29
C ALA A 116 0.32 -8.56 -3.01
N LYS A 117 0.10 -7.39 -2.42
CA LYS A 117 -0.68 -6.29 -3.01
C LYS A 117 0.04 -5.65 -4.20
N VAL A 118 1.36 -5.42 -4.10
CA VAL A 118 2.19 -4.96 -5.23
C VAL A 118 2.13 -5.96 -6.39
N ARG A 119 2.30 -7.25 -6.10
CA ARG A 119 2.16 -8.34 -7.08
C ARG A 119 0.82 -8.32 -7.80
N ASP A 120 -0.25 -8.23 -7.03
CA ASP A 120 -1.60 -8.26 -7.58
C ASP A 120 -1.92 -6.99 -8.38
N ALA A 121 -1.36 -5.84 -8.00
CA ALA A 121 -1.45 -4.60 -8.77
C ALA A 121 -0.71 -4.70 -10.12
N HIS A 122 0.50 -5.28 -10.12
CA HIS A 122 1.26 -5.55 -11.35
C HIS A 122 0.49 -6.50 -12.29
N ARG A 123 -0.01 -7.64 -11.78
CA ARG A 123 -0.82 -8.59 -12.57
C ARG A 123 -2.09 -7.98 -13.15
N ARG A 124 -2.66 -6.98 -12.46
CA ARG A 124 -3.85 -6.23 -12.91
C ARG A 124 -3.51 -5.08 -13.85
N GLY A 125 -2.23 -4.84 -14.16
CA GLY A 125 -1.77 -3.75 -15.02
C GLY A 125 -1.89 -2.36 -14.38
N VAL A 126 -2.03 -2.29 -13.05
CA VAL A 126 -2.00 -1.01 -12.30
C VAL A 126 -0.57 -0.51 -12.17
N LEU A 127 0.39 -1.45 -12.12
CA LEU A 127 1.83 -1.17 -12.15
C LEU A 127 2.44 -1.69 -13.45
N SER A 128 3.21 -0.84 -14.10
CA SER A 128 4.11 -1.21 -15.19
C SER A 128 5.31 -2.02 -14.69
N ASP A 129 5.99 -2.68 -15.62
CA ASP A 129 7.22 -3.45 -15.34
C ASP A 129 8.31 -2.56 -14.74
N GLU A 130 8.47 -1.34 -15.27
CA GLU A 130 9.48 -0.39 -14.81
C GLU A 130 9.21 0.09 -13.37
N GLU A 131 7.97 0.49 -13.06
CA GLU A 131 7.60 0.85 -11.68
C GLU A 131 7.84 -0.32 -10.72
N THR A 132 7.48 -1.51 -11.17
CA THR A 132 7.63 -2.74 -10.40
C THR A 132 9.10 -3.06 -10.13
N HIS A 133 9.97 -2.88 -11.12
CA HIS A 133 11.42 -3.02 -10.99
C HIS A 133 11.99 -2.01 -10.01
N GLN A 134 11.57 -0.74 -10.09
CA GLN A 134 12.01 0.30 -9.14
C GLN A 134 11.59 -0.02 -7.70
N ILE A 135 10.33 -0.44 -7.49
CA ILE A 135 9.83 -0.83 -6.16
C ILE A 135 10.58 -2.05 -5.62
N ALA A 136 10.88 -3.04 -6.46
CA ALA A 136 11.66 -4.21 -6.10
C ALA A 136 13.09 -3.84 -5.69
N ARG A 137 13.74 -2.97 -6.47
CA ARG A 137 15.10 -2.50 -6.18
C ARG A 137 15.19 -1.75 -4.85
N GLN A 138 14.32 -0.79 -4.60
CA GLN A 138 14.29 -0.06 -3.33
C GLN A 138 13.99 -0.96 -2.12
N THR A 139 13.18 -2.01 -2.33
CA THR A 139 12.91 -3.00 -1.29
C THR A 139 14.14 -3.88 -1.03
N ALA A 140 14.84 -4.31 -2.08
CA ALA A 140 16.10 -5.03 -1.98
C ALA A 140 17.20 -4.22 -1.29
N GLU A 141 17.37 -2.94 -1.64
CA GLU A 141 18.30 -2.01 -0.99
C GLU A 141 18.08 -1.93 0.52
N ARG A 142 16.81 -1.84 0.96
CA ARG A 142 16.46 -1.84 2.39
C ARG A 142 16.75 -3.16 3.07
N MET A 143 16.51 -4.29 2.40
CA MET A 143 16.80 -5.63 2.92
C MET A 143 18.30 -5.83 3.09
N VAL A 144 19.09 -5.58 2.04
CA VAL A 144 20.55 -5.70 2.05
C VAL A 144 21.17 -4.71 3.03
N GLY A 145 20.71 -3.45 3.04
CA GLY A 145 21.18 -2.44 3.99
C GLY A 145 20.86 -2.78 5.45
N ARG A 146 19.82 -3.57 5.74
CA ARG A 146 19.58 -4.10 7.10
C ARG A 146 20.58 -5.19 7.45
N VAL A 147 20.85 -6.13 6.54
CA VAL A 147 21.82 -7.21 6.72
C VAL A 147 23.24 -6.67 6.89
N ASN A 148 23.68 -5.77 6.00
CA ASN A 148 25.02 -5.19 6.06
C ASN A 148 25.26 -4.39 7.34
N ARG A 149 24.23 -3.69 7.87
CA ARG A 149 24.34 -3.02 9.18
C ARG A 149 24.54 -4.02 10.32
N HIS A 150 23.88 -5.18 10.27
CA HIS A 150 24.14 -6.26 11.24
C HIS A 150 25.56 -6.82 11.10
N MET A 151 26.04 -7.06 9.88
CA MET A 151 27.40 -7.55 9.64
C MET A 151 28.48 -6.56 10.06
N ALA A 152 28.24 -5.25 9.89
CA ALA A 152 29.16 -4.21 10.36
C ALA A 152 29.28 -4.18 11.89
N LEU A 153 28.19 -4.50 12.61
CA LEU A 153 28.23 -4.69 14.07
C LEU A 153 29.04 -5.94 14.45
N GLU A 154 29.11 -6.93 13.57
CA GLU A 154 29.94 -8.14 13.70
C GLU A 154 31.36 -7.96 13.11
N ALA A 155 31.79 -6.71 12.85
CA ALA A 155 33.10 -6.33 12.33
C ALA A 155 33.46 -6.86 10.93
N GLN A 156 32.47 -7.26 10.11
CA GLN A 156 32.68 -7.61 8.71
C GLN A 156 32.36 -6.41 7.81
N ILE A 157 33.40 -5.79 7.23
CA ILE A 157 33.24 -4.69 6.27
C ILE A 157 32.82 -5.26 4.92
N VAL A 158 31.61 -4.94 4.47
CA VAL A 158 31.12 -5.28 3.14
C VAL A 158 31.55 -4.19 2.14
N SER A 159 32.20 -4.57 1.05
CA SER A 159 32.57 -3.61 0.00
C SER A 159 31.35 -3.11 -0.78
N ASN A 160 31.41 -1.87 -1.28
CA ASN A 160 30.31 -1.27 -2.06
C ASN A 160 29.92 -2.13 -3.28
N ALA A 161 30.89 -2.73 -3.96
CA ALA A 161 30.64 -3.61 -5.12
C ALA A 161 29.98 -4.95 -4.72
N ALA A 162 30.22 -5.47 -3.51
CA ALA A 162 29.52 -6.64 -3.01
C ALA A 162 28.08 -6.30 -2.60
N ALA A 163 27.88 -5.14 -1.96
CA ALA A 163 26.55 -4.65 -1.60
C ALA A 163 25.67 -4.44 -2.84
N GLU A 164 26.20 -3.83 -3.89
CA GLU A 164 25.47 -3.59 -5.15
C GLU A 164 25.06 -4.91 -5.84
N ARG A 165 25.96 -5.90 -5.90
CA ARG A 165 25.62 -7.23 -6.40
C ARG A 165 24.51 -7.89 -5.60
N ALA A 166 24.58 -7.82 -4.27
CA ALA A 166 23.54 -8.36 -3.40
C ALA A 166 22.19 -7.67 -3.61
N VAL A 167 22.17 -6.35 -3.85
CA VAL A 167 20.96 -5.61 -4.20
C VAL A 167 20.37 -6.09 -5.53
N ASN A 168 21.20 -6.23 -6.56
CA ASN A 168 20.74 -6.70 -7.87
C ASN A 168 20.19 -8.14 -7.79
N GLU A 169 20.89 -9.05 -7.11
CA GLU A 169 20.42 -10.43 -6.88
C GLU A 169 19.10 -10.48 -6.10
N ALA A 170 18.97 -9.66 -5.06
CA ALA A 170 17.73 -9.57 -4.28
C ALA A 170 16.58 -8.96 -5.09
N THR A 171 16.86 -7.98 -5.95
CA THR A 171 15.88 -7.37 -6.87
C THR A 171 15.35 -8.42 -7.83
N GLU A 172 16.22 -9.16 -8.51
CA GLU A 172 15.85 -10.26 -9.40
C GLU A 172 15.01 -11.33 -8.69
N ARG A 173 15.39 -11.67 -7.46
CA ARG A 173 14.63 -12.63 -6.65
C ARG A 173 13.22 -12.13 -6.33
N LEU A 174 13.07 -10.83 -6.03
CA LEU A 174 11.78 -10.21 -5.77
C LEU A 174 10.91 -10.20 -7.02
N LEU A 175 11.47 -9.84 -8.18
CA LEU A 175 10.77 -9.81 -9.46
C LEU A 175 10.21 -11.18 -9.86
N ARG A 176 10.95 -12.27 -9.62
CA ARG A 176 10.46 -13.64 -9.87
C ARG A 176 9.24 -14.04 -9.05
N THR A 177 8.89 -13.29 -8.00
CA THR A 177 7.73 -13.59 -7.15
C THR A 177 6.45 -12.89 -7.59
N LEU A 178 6.54 -11.95 -8.54
CA LEU A 178 5.44 -11.14 -9.05
C LEU A 178 4.72 -11.90 -10.17
#